data_AF-A0A9Q8P6F5-F1
#
_entry.id   AF-A0A9Q8P6F5-F1
#
_cell.length_a   1.000
_cell.length_b   1.000
_cell.length_c   1.000
_cell.angle_alpha   90.00
_cell.angle_beta   90.00
_cell.angle_gamma   90.00
#
_symmetry.space_group_name_H-M   'P 1'
#
loop_
_entity.id
_entity.type
_entity.pdbx_description
1 polymer ?
#
loop_
_entity_poly.entity_id
_entity_poly.type
_entity_poly.pdbx_seq_one_letter_code
_entity_poly.pdbx_strand_id
1 'polypeptide(L)'
;MTGISPIRAETLRPYIRTRQEANAIRKNLQATLPVSPLGLALPRNPDDIDTSSLSGVRKAYGKALEAHKQAQARYDALKTELEEIVHRDPNEATNPDEGNVSLTESYLPLMRQKEKRRRLKVIEKSLARIESQGDDTTNQSLDKVARRQVGEPPAPPSTSGFADREADFSAEYDLTQLKKAILNVKNQLEEHKASTEQLNGVNGEAHDPQAELRGLQKAHNELTAWMEQQLALISDVGAAKDRSDASSTKSGQNGDSAHDMMEIESLYELYLGARQRLLDVVAHPPSSVSPPSSPPDFARRGSDSGLPETRSTTSETLLPFIATLTAAKQQEQQLLQQTAYTRRQFASAEAQDQALLSRLADESHLMQHDLRRGAPRGRDWAEAAASAGAATTEEVNKRLRSGHVAVDGAAKSLRAIKDMPNSFDDLVG
;
A
#
# COMPACT_ATOMS: atom_id res chain seq x y z
N MET A 1 23.58 12.15 35.85
CA MET A 1 24.55 11.64 34.86
C MET A 1 24.36 10.14 34.78
N THR A 2 23.47 9.70 33.91
CA THR A 2 22.94 8.34 33.85
C THR A 2 23.76 7.47 32.90
N GLY A 3 24.03 6.24 33.36
CA GLY A 3 24.92 5.28 32.72
C GLY A 3 24.44 4.82 31.36
N ILE A 4 25.33 4.95 30.36
CA ILE A 4 25.22 4.25 29.10
C ILE A 4 25.91 2.90 29.31
N SER A 5 25.15 1.82 29.15
CA SER A 5 25.62 0.44 29.21
C SER A 5 26.90 0.25 28.37
N PRO A 6 27.98 -0.36 28.91
CA PRO A 6 29.29 -0.45 28.25
C PRO A 6 29.25 -1.17 26.89
N ILE A 7 28.28 -2.07 26.71
CA ILE A 7 28.08 -2.86 25.47
C ILE A 7 27.69 -1.97 24.27
N ARG A 8 26.93 -0.89 24.50
CA ARG A 8 26.56 0.05 23.42
C ARG A 8 27.69 1.02 23.06
N ALA A 9 28.64 1.25 23.97
CA ALA A 9 29.80 2.09 23.68
C ALA A 9 30.83 1.34 22.81
N GLU A 10 30.93 0.01 22.96
CA GLU A 10 31.83 -0.83 22.18
C GLU A 10 31.38 -1.02 20.73
N THR A 11 30.08 -1.09 20.47
CA THR A 11 29.55 -1.17 19.09
C THR A 11 29.69 0.15 18.33
N LEU A 12 29.73 1.28 19.02
CA LEU A 12 29.90 2.61 18.43
C LEU A 12 31.38 3.06 18.36
N ARG A 13 32.31 2.38 19.06
CA ARG A 13 33.76 2.67 18.99
C ARG A 13 34.35 2.81 17.58
N PRO A 14 34.02 1.97 16.58
CA PRO A 14 34.57 2.14 15.23
C PRO A 14 34.01 3.37 14.48
N TYR A 15 32.90 3.96 14.96
CA TYR A 15 32.25 5.13 14.37
C TYR A 15 32.49 6.43 15.16
N ILE A 16 32.92 6.34 16.42
CA ILE A 16 33.30 7.47 17.26
C ILE A 16 34.77 7.81 17.00
N ARG A 17 35.03 8.72 16.05
CA ARG A 17 36.38 9.24 15.79
C ARG A 17 36.76 10.29 16.83
N THR A 18 38.04 10.35 17.17
CA THR A 18 38.54 11.40 18.07
C THR A 18 38.45 12.77 17.38
N ARG A 19 38.31 13.85 18.16
CA ARG A 19 38.22 15.22 17.61
C ARG A 19 39.43 15.59 16.74
N GLN A 20 40.59 15.00 17.03
CA GLN A 20 41.82 15.18 16.26
C GLN A 20 41.76 14.46 14.91
N GLU A 21 41.31 13.21 14.87
CA GLU A 21 41.09 12.47 13.62
C GLU A 21 40.03 13.14 12.75
N ALA A 22 38.91 13.58 13.34
CA ALA A 22 37.87 14.30 12.63
C ALA A 22 38.41 15.58 11.97
N ASN A 23 39.28 16.33 12.67
CA ASN A 23 39.93 17.52 12.13
C ASN A 23 40.99 17.17 11.06
N ALA A 24 41.74 16.09 11.22
CA ALA A 24 42.70 15.62 10.22
C ALA A 24 41.99 15.20 8.92
N ILE A 25 40.88 14.48 9.02
CA ILE A 25 40.02 14.12 7.89
C ILE A 25 39.46 15.38 7.23
N ARG A 26 39.00 16.37 8.02
CA ARG A 26 38.46 17.62 7.48
C ARG A 26 39.52 18.43 6.73
N LYS A 27 40.76 18.49 7.24
CA LYS A 27 41.90 19.11 6.56
C LYS A 27 42.30 18.35 5.29
N ASN A 28 42.31 17.02 5.33
CA ASN A 28 42.63 16.19 4.17
C ASN A 28 41.53 16.29 3.09
N LEU A 29 40.26 16.32 3.50
CA LEU A 29 39.14 16.60 2.60
C LEU A 29 39.23 18.00 1.99
N GLN A 30 39.56 19.03 2.77
CA GLN A 30 39.82 20.37 2.25
C GLN A 30 41.02 20.45 1.29
N ALA A 31 42.00 19.55 1.42
CA ALA A 31 43.13 19.46 0.49
C ALA A 31 42.77 18.71 -0.80
N THR A 32 41.92 17.68 -0.72
CA THR A 32 41.48 16.86 -1.88
C THR A 32 40.32 17.47 -2.66
N LEU A 33 39.50 18.31 -2.02
CA LEU A 33 38.38 19.01 -2.64
C LEU A 33 38.79 20.47 -2.81
N PRO A 34 39.01 20.97 -4.03
CA PRO A 34 39.17 22.40 -4.26
C PRO A 34 37.79 23.04 -4.12
N VAL A 35 37.37 23.34 -2.89
CA VAL A 35 36.17 24.16 -2.65
C VAL A 35 36.58 25.62 -2.81
N SER A 36 36.83 26.01 -4.06
CA SER A 36 36.76 27.42 -4.45
C SER A 36 35.28 27.73 -4.72
N PRO A 37 34.69 28.76 -4.09
CA PRO A 37 33.33 29.17 -4.37
C PRO A 37 33.35 30.01 -5.65
N LEU A 38 33.38 29.34 -6.82
CA LEU A 38 33.06 29.79 -8.18
C LEU A 38 33.89 28.94 -9.14
N GLY A 39 33.26 27.97 -9.82
CA GLY A 39 33.97 27.17 -10.84
C GLY A 39 33.33 25.83 -11.19
N LEU A 40 32.00 25.78 -11.36
CA LEU A 40 31.35 24.64 -12.03
C LEU A 40 31.51 24.80 -13.55
N ALA A 41 32.72 24.60 -14.06
CA ALA A 41 32.96 24.44 -15.50
C ALA A 41 34.38 23.91 -15.75
N LEU A 42 34.61 22.61 -15.53
CA LEU A 42 35.59 21.87 -16.33
C LEU A 42 35.22 20.39 -16.34
N PRO A 43 34.90 19.79 -17.50
CA PRO A 43 34.70 18.35 -17.58
C PRO A 43 36.08 17.70 -17.51
N ARG A 44 36.46 17.21 -16.33
CA ARG A 44 37.63 16.36 -16.19
C ARG A 44 37.25 14.98 -16.72
N ASN A 45 37.95 14.52 -17.75
CA ASN A 45 37.72 13.20 -18.36
C ASN A 45 37.76 12.11 -17.27
N PRO A 46 36.76 11.21 -17.22
CA PRO A 46 36.61 10.22 -16.15
C PRO A 46 37.62 9.06 -16.22
N ASP A 47 38.58 9.10 -17.14
CA ASP A 47 39.47 7.97 -17.43
C ASP A 47 40.71 7.91 -16.53
N ASP A 48 40.90 8.89 -15.65
CA ASP A 48 42.14 9.08 -14.88
C ASP A 48 41.93 9.02 -13.35
N ILE A 49 40.89 8.32 -12.89
CA ILE A 49 40.69 8.05 -11.46
C ILE A 49 41.21 6.64 -11.17
N ASP A 50 42.40 6.56 -10.55
CA ASP A 50 42.96 5.31 -10.04
C ASP A 50 42.02 4.65 -9.02
N THR A 51 41.19 3.73 -9.51
CA THR A 51 40.19 2.98 -8.73
C THR A 51 40.80 2.02 -7.71
N SER A 52 42.12 1.86 -7.72
CA SER A 52 42.90 1.05 -6.77
C SER A 52 42.93 1.64 -5.35
N SER A 53 42.76 2.96 -5.21
CA SER A 53 42.79 3.67 -3.92
C SER A 53 41.44 3.76 -3.21
N LEU A 54 40.35 3.41 -3.90
CA LEU A 54 38.98 3.52 -3.39
C LEU A 54 38.59 2.22 -2.67
N SER A 55 38.22 2.32 -1.38
CA SER A 55 37.76 1.19 -0.57
C SER A 55 36.25 1.25 -0.29
N GLY A 56 35.63 0.07 -0.15
CA GLY A 56 34.21 -0.08 0.22
C GLY A 56 33.23 0.28 -0.90
N VAL A 57 32.14 0.99 -0.53
CA VAL A 57 31.00 1.31 -1.41
C VAL A 57 31.41 2.07 -2.67
N ARG A 58 32.43 2.93 -2.59
CA ARG A 58 32.94 3.69 -3.74
C ARG A 58 33.59 2.78 -4.79
N LYS A 59 34.25 1.69 -4.36
CA LYS A 59 34.80 0.67 -5.26
C LYS A 59 33.70 -0.12 -5.95
N ALA A 60 32.64 -0.46 -5.21
CA ALA A 60 31.48 -1.14 -5.76
C ALA A 60 30.75 -0.26 -6.79
N TYR A 61 30.59 1.03 -6.51
CA TYR A 61 30.03 1.99 -7.45
C TYR A 61 30.91 2.15 -8.71
N GLY A 62 32.23 2.26 -8.55
CA GLY A 62 33.16 2.30 -9.70
C GLY A 62 33.05 1.05 -10.57
N LYS A 63 33.03 -0.14 -9.97
CA LYS A 63 32.81 -1.41 -10.70
C LYS A 63 31.45 -1.47 -11.39
N ALA A 64 30.40 -0.97 -10.75
CA ALA A 64 29.06 -0.93 -11.34
C ALA A 64 29.01 0.01 -12.56
N LEU A 65 29.70 1.16 -12.47
CA LEU A 65 29.79 2.12 -13.57
C LEU A 65 30.60 1.54 -14.75
N GLU A 66 31.69 0.84 -14.46
CA GLU A 66 32.47 0.12 -15.48
C GLU A 66 31.64 -1.00 -16.14
N ALA A 67 30.94 -1.81 -15.35
CA ALA A 67 30.05 -2.84 -15.87
C ALA A 67 28.90 -2.26 -16.71
N HIS A 68 28.36 -1.11 -16.32
CA HIS A 68 27.34 -0.39 -17.09
C HIS A 68 27.91 0.10 -18.43
N LYS A 69 29.11 0.69 -18.45
CA LYS A 69 29.79 1.10 -19.69
C LYS A 69 30.02 -0.10 -20.62
N GLN A 70 30.48 -1.23 -20.07
CA GLN A 70 30.67 -2.46 -20.85
C GLN A 70 29.35 -3.01 -21.40
N ALA A 71 28.28 -2.98 -20.61
CA ALA A 71 26.96 -3.41 -21.04
C ALA A 71 26.40 -2.52 -22.15
N GLN A 72 26.60 -1.20 -22.05
CA GLN A 72 26.20 -0.24 -23.06
C GLN A 72 26.98 -0.45 -24.37
N ALA A 73 28.30 -0.65 -24.31
CA ALA A 73 29.10 -0.97 -25.48
C ALA A 73 28.65 -2.27 -26.18
N ARG A 74 28.26 -3.29 -25.40
CA ARG A 74 27.70 -4.54 -25.95
C ARG A 74 26.33 -4.32 -26.59
N TYR A 75 25.49 -3.49 -25.98
CA TYR A 75 24.19 -3.14 -26.54
C TYR A 75 24.34 -2.41 -27.87
N ASP A 76 25.25 -1.42 -27.93
CA ASP A 76 25.52 -0.66 -29.15
C ASP A 76 26.10 -1.58 -30.25
N ALA A 77 26.99 -2.51 -29.91
CA ALA A 77 27.50 -3.51 -30.85
C ALA A 77 26.39 -4.42 -31.40
N LEU A 78 25.52 -4.95 -30.53
CA LEU A 78 24.37 -5.77 -30.95
C LEU A 78 23.37 -4.97 -31.78
N LYS A 79 23.20 -3.68 -31.48
CA LYS A 79 22.36 -2.79 -32.27
C LYS A 79 22.93 -2.62 -33.67
N THR A 80 24.25 -2.42 -33.80
CA THR A 80 24.90 -2.33 -35.12
C THR A 80 24.84 -3.65 -35.89
N GLU A 81 24.99 -4.81 -35.22
CA GLU A 81 24.83 -6.12 -35.87
C GLU A 81 23.39 -6.33 -36.37
N LEU A 82 22.39 -5.87 -35.60
CA LEU A 82 20.99 -5.95 -35.99
C LEU A 82 20.68 -5.02 -37.16
N GLU A 83 21.23 -3.80 -37.15
CA GLU A 83 21.15 -2.88 -38.28
C GLU A 83 21.83 -3.48 -39.53
N GLU A 84 22.97 -4.15 -39.39
CA GLU A 84 23.65 -4.86 -40.50
C GLU A 84 22.80 -6.01 -41.05
N ILE A 85 22.15 -6.80 -40.19
CA ILE A 85 21.25 -7.89 -40.62
C ILE A 85 19.99 -7.35 -41.31
N VAL A 86 19.46 -6.21 -40.85
CA VAL A 86 18.29 -5.57 -41.45
C VAL A 86 18.64 -4.89 -42.78
N HIS A 87 19.84 -4.33 -42.93
CA HIS A 87 20.31 -3.73 -44.17
C HIS A 87 20.97 -4.74 -45.14
N ARG A 88 21.20 -5.97 -44.70
CA ARG A 88 21.56 -7.09 -45.57
C ARG A 88 20.32 -7.54 -46.34
N ASP A 89 20.05 -6.80 -47.42
CA ASP A 89 18.90 -6.99 -48.30
C ASP A 89 18.83 -8.42 -48.89
N PRO A 90 17.61 -8.94 -49.16
CA PRO A 90 17.32 -10.29 -49.65
C PRO A 90 17.67 -10.54 -51.14
N ASN A 91 18.53 -9.72 -51.74
CA ASN A 91 18.80 -9.72 -53.18
C ASN A 91 19.85 -10.74 -53.66
N GLU A 92 20.26 -11.68 -52.80
CA GLU A 92 21.18 -12.78 -53.16
C GLU A 92 20.53 -14.17 -53.00
N ALA A 93 19.19 -14.25 -53.07
CA ALA A 93 18.46 -15.52 -53.15
C ALA A 93 17.78 -15.68 -54.51
N THR A 94 18.48 -16.35 -55.41
CA THR A 94 17.95 -16.97 -56.62
C THR A 94 16.63 -17.72 -56.32
N ASN A 95 15.56 -17.37 -57.04
CA ASN A 95 14.28 -18.09 -57.20
C ASN A 95 13.65 -18.76 -55.96
N PRO A 96 12.71 -18.09 -55.27
CA PRO A 96 11.95 -18.68 -54.18
C PRO A 96 10.55 -19.06 -54.64
N ASP A 97 10.30 -20.28 -55.16
CA ASP A 97 8.90 -20.74 -55.24
C ASP A 97 8.64 -22.24 -54.99
N GLU A 98 9.65 -23.11 -54.95
CA GLU A 98 9.39 -24.54 -54.64
C GLU A 98 10.23 -25.09 -53.47
N GLY A 99 11.42 -24.56 -53.21
CA GLY A 99 12.27 -25.02 -52.10
C GLY A 99 11.90 -24.46 -50.72
N ASN A 100 11.32 -23.25 -50.66
CA ASN A 100 11.07 -22.53 -49.41
C ASN A 100 9.84 -23.04 -48.64
N VAL A 101 8.86 -23.63 -49.33
CA VAL A 101 7.70 -24.25 -48.68
C VAL A 101 8.14 -25.54 -47.96
N SER A 102 8.94 -26.39 -48.60
CA SER A 102 9.49 -27.60 -47.95
C SER A 102 10.51 -27.29 -46.85
N LEU A 103 11.32 -26.23 -47.00
CA LEU A 103 12.22 -25.77 -45.94
C LEU A 103 11.45 -25.20 -44.75
N THR A 104 10.41 -24.38 -44.95
CA THR A 104 9.61 -23.86 -43.83
C THR A 104 8.77 -24.95 -43.18
N GLU A 105 8.19 -25.88 -43.94
CA GLU A 105 7.43 -27.02 -43.42
C GLU A 105 8.29 -28.02 -42.64
N SER A 106 9.57 -28.20 -42.98
CA SER A 106 10.49 -29.09 -42.25
C SER A 106 11.29 -28.38 -41.15
N TYR A 107 11.62 -27.10 -41.33
CA TYR A 107 12.44 -26.32 -40.40
C TYR A 107 11.65 -25.77 -39.22
N LEU A 108 10.40 -25.34 -39.41
CA LEU A 108 9.54 -24.90 -38.31
C LEU A 108 9.29 -25.99 -37.25
N PRO A 109 8.94 -27.24 -37.62
CA PRO A 109 8.81 -28.30 -36.62
C PRO A 109 10.16 -28.63 -35.96
N LEU A 110 11.28 -28.57 -36.70
CA LEU A 110 12.61 -28.75 -36.13
C LEU A 110 12.96 -27.66 -35.11
N MET A 111 12.62 -26.40 -35.40
CA MET A 111 12.82 -25.27 -34.48
C MET A 111 11.93 -25.39 -33.24
N ARG A 112 10.66 -25.77 -33.42
CA ARG A 112 9.76 -26.08 -32.29
C ARG A 112 10.28 -27.23 -31.45
N GLN A 113 10.88 -28.26 -32.08
CA GLN A 113 11.48 -29.39 -31.37
C GLN A 113 12.75 -28.97 -30.62
N LYS A 114 13.61 -28.13 -31.22
CA LYS A 114 14.79 -27.56 -30.56
C LYS A 114 14.40 -26.69 -29.37
N GLU A 115 13.34 -25.90 -29.50
CA GLU A 115 12.81 -25.08 -28.41
C GLU A 115 12.22 -25.93 -27.30
N LYS A 116 11.40 -26.94 -27.62
CA LYS A 116 10.91 -27.95 -26.66
C LYS A 116 12.08 -28.62 -25.92
N ARG A 117 13.14 -29.00 -26.64
CA ARG A 117 14.35 -29.58 -26.04
C ARG A 117 15.08 -28.60 -25.13
N ARG A 118 15.17 -27.31 -25.49
CA ARG A 118 15.74 -26.27 -24.62
C ARG A 118 14.91 -26.11 -23.35
N ARG A 119 13.58 -26.07 -23.45
CA ARG A 119 12.67 -26.00 -22.30
C ARG A 119 12.81 -27.23 -21.41
N LEU A 120 12.82 -28.43 -21.99
CA LEU A 120 13.06 -29.67 -21.25
C LEU A 120 14.43 -29.68 -20.56
N LYS A 121 15.48 -29.20 -21.22
CA LYS A 121 16.82 -29.09 -20.61
C LYS A 121 16.87 -28.10 -19.45
N VAL A 122 16.05 -27.04 -19.48
CA VAL A 122 15.91 -26.11 -18.35
C VAL A 122 15.18 -26.80 -17.19
N ILE A 123 14.10 -27.54 -17.49
CA ILE A 123 13.38 -28.32 -16.49
C ILE A 123 14.30 -29.38 -15.86
N GLU A 124 15.04 -30.15 -16.68
CA GLU A 124 16.03 -31.13 -16.24
C GLU A 124 17.13 -30.50 -15.37
N LYS A 125 17.67 -29.34 -15.76
CA LYS A 125 18.62 -28.59 -14.92
C LYS A 125 18.01 -28.11 -13.62
N SER A 126 16.75 -27.68 -13.63
CA SER A 126 16.05 -27.23 -12.43
C SER A 126 15.75 -28.40 -11.50
N LEU A 127 15.37 -29.56 -12.05
CA LEU A 127 15.18 -30.80 -11.30
C LEU A 127 16.51 -31.29 -10.73
N ALA A 128 17.58 -31.35 -11.51
CA ALA A 128 18.92 -31.69 -11.01
C ALA A 128 19.40 -30.72 -9.93
N ARG A 129 19.05 -29.43 -10.03
CA ARG A 129 19.33 -28.44 -8.97
C ARG A 129 18.50 -28.73 -7.72
N ILE A 130 17.21 -29.03 -7.86
CA ILE A 130 16.33 -29.40 -6.75
C ILE A 130 16.76 -30.74 -6.14
N GLU A 131 17.25 -31.70 -6.91
CA GLU A 131 17.78 -32.96 -6.41
C GLU A 131 19.09 -32.73 -5.67
N SER A 132 20.05 -31.98 -6.24
CA SER A 132 21.31 -31.67 -5.53
C SER A 132 21.08 -30.87 -4.24
N GLN A 133 20.17 -29.89 -4.28
CA GLN A 133 19.85 -29.07 -3.12
C GLN A 133 18.93 -29.83 -2.14
N GLY A 134 18.05 -30.68 -2.67
CA GLY A 134 17.12 -31.54 -1.94
C GLY A 134 17.86 -32.61 -1.17
N ASP A 135 18.82 -33.29 -1.79
CA ASP A 135 19.68 -34.31 -1.17
C ASP A 135 20.59 -33.68 -0.10
N ASP A 136 21.06 -32.45 -0.31
CA ASP A 136 21.75 -31.68 0.74
C ASP A 136 20.82 -31.32 1.92
N THR A 137 19.52 -31.12 1.69
CA THR A 137 18.54 -30.78 2.74
C THR A 137 17.84 -31.98 3.40
N THR A 138 17.74 -33.14 2.74
CA THR A 138 17.20 -34.36 3.34
C THR A 138 18.25 -35.03 4.24
N ASN A 139 19.53 -34.91 3.90
CA ASN A 139 20.63 -35.40 4.73
C ASN A 139 21.03 -34.45 5.87
N GLN A 140 20.62 -33.18 5.78
CA GLN A 140 20.79 -32.20 6.87
C GLN A 140 19.46 -32.01 7.58
N SER A 141 19.34 -32.53 8.81
CA SER A 141 18.17 -32.26 9.66
C SER A 141 17.84 -30.76 9.66
N LEU A 142 16.56 -30.40 9.52
CA LEU A 142 16.07 -29.01 9.51
C LEU A 142 16.68 -28.16 10.64
N ASP A 143 16.97 -28.78 11.79
CA ASP A 143 17.67 -28.19 12.93
C ASP A 143 19.10 -27.71 12.58
N LYS A 144 19.88 -28.45 11.78
CA LYS A 144 21.22 -28.02 11.33
C LYS A 144 21.16 -26.85 10.35
N VAL A 145 20.14 -26.81 9.47
CA VAL A 145 19.93 -25.69 8.54
C VAL A 145 19.49 -24.44 9.31
N ALA A 146 18.58 -24.61 10.29
CA ALA A 146 18.15 -23.55 11.20
C ALA A 146 19.33 -23.02 12.03
N ARG A 147 20.16 -23.88 12.61
CA ARG A 147 21.39 -23.50 13.33
C ARG A 147 22.41 -22.78 12.47
N ARG A 148 22.50 -23.10 11.17
CA ARG A 148 23.40 -22.41 10.23
C ARG A 148 22.89 -21.02 9.84
N GLN A 149 21.57 -20.83 9.71
CA GLN A 149 20.99 -19.53 9.33
C GLN A 149 20.75 -18.60 10.53
N VAL A 150 20.44 -19.15 11.69
CA VAL A 150 20.05 -18.41 12.90
C VAL A 150 21.19 -18.37 13.94
N GLY A 151 22.24 -19.19 13.78
CA GLY A 151 23.29 -19.36 14.77
C GLY A 151 22.93 -20.38 15.84
N GLU A 152 23.92 -20.88 16.58
CA GLU A 152 23.70 -21.83 17.66
C GLU A 152 22.99 -21.14 18.85
N PRO A 153 21.77 -21.57 19.23
CA PRO A 153 21.12 -21.02 20.42
C PRO A 153 21.95 -21.39 21.66
N PRO A 154 22.08 -20.47 22.64
CA PRO A 154 22.84 -20.75 23.85
C PRO A 154 22.28 -21.99 24.56
N ALA A 155 23.16 -22.93 24.88
CA ALA A 155 22.78 -24.18 25.53
C ALA A 155 22.03 -23.89 26.84
N PRO A 156 20.79 -24.38 27.02
CA PRO A 156 20.15 -24.34 28.32
C PRO A 156 20.95 -25.23 29.29
N PRO A 157 21.06 -24.85 30.57
CA PRO A 157 21.78 -25.65 31.56
C PRO A 157 21.20 -27.08 31.60
N SER A 158 22.07 -28.08 31.54
CA SER A 158 21.73 -29.50 31.47
C SER A 158 20.73 -29.91 32.57
N THR A 159 19.48 -30.15 32.19
CA THR A 159 18.45 -30.75 33.07
C THR A 159 18.47 -32.28 32.94
N SER A 160 19.62 -32.90 33.14
CA SER A 160 19.67 -34.34 33.36
C SER A 160 19.22 -34.64 34.80
N GLY A 161 17.91 -34.61 35.06
CA GLY A 161 17.38 -35.07 36.35
C GLY A 161 15.91 -34.79 36.73
N PHE A 162 15.14 -33.94 36.03
CA PHE A 162 13.86 -33.43 36.58
C PHE A 162 12.59 -33.70 35.77
N ALA A 163 12.66 -34.49 34.70
CA ALA A 163 11.54 -34.63 33.75
C ALA A 163 10.24 -35.22 34.32
N ASP A 164 10.26 -35.88 35.50
CA ASP A 164 9.07 -36.55 36.05
C ASP A 164 8.46 -35.86 37.28
N ARG A 165 9.05 -34.76 37.78
CA ARG A 165 8.52 -34.01 38.93
C ARG A 165 8.13 -32.57 38.60
N GLU A 166 8.68 -31.99 37.53
CA GLU A 166 8.32 -30.64 37.07
C GLU A 166 7.00 -30.58 36.31
N ALA A 167 6.50 -31.70 35.74
CA ALA A 167 5.18 -31.73 35.10
C ALA A 167 4.05 -31.49 36.12
N ASP A 168 4.14 -32.13 37.30
CA ASP A 168 3.16 -31.95 38.38
C ASP A 168 3.26 -30.55 39.01
N PHE A 169 4.49 -30.05 39.23
CA PHE A 169 4.68 -28.67 39.75
C PHE A 169 4.26 -27.60 38.74
N SER A 170 4.48 -27.81 37.44
CA SER A 170 4.02 -26.89 36.39
C SER A 170 2.51 -26.93 36.26
N ALA A 171 1.88 -28.11 36.34
CA ALA A 171 0.43 -28.25 36.31
C ALA A 171 -0.23 -27.63 37.56
N GLU A 172 0.36 -27.81 38.75
CA GLU A 172 -0.10 -27.15 39.98
C GLU A 172 0.14 -25.63 39.93
N TYR A 173 1.25 -25.17 39.38
CA TYR A 173 1.53 -23.75 39.15
C TYR A 173 0.49 -23.13 38.19
N ASP A 174 0.18 -23.81 37.08
CA ASP A 174 -0.85 -23.38 36.13
C ASP A 174 -2.25 -23.39 36.77
N LEU A 175 -2.56 -24.39 37.60
CA LEU A 175 -3.82 -24.45 38.35
C LEU A 175 -3.94 -23.32 39.37
N THR A 176 -2.86 -22.98 40.06
CA THR A 176 -2.87 -21.87 41.03
C THR A 176 -2.93 -20.51 40.32
N GLN A 177 -2.29 -20.37 39.14
CA GLN A 177 -2.40 -19.19 38.30
C GLN A 177 -3.82 -19.03 37.73
N LEU A 178 -4.46 -20.13 37.32
CA LEU A 178 -5.85 -20.13 36.87
C LEU A 178 -6.80 -19.80 38.02
N LYS A 179 -6.63 -20.39 39.20
CA LYS A 179 -7.43 -20.05 40.40
C LYS A 179 -7.28 -18.58 40.76
N LYS A 180 -6.07 -18.03 40.68
CA LYS A 180 -5.79 -16.60 40.91
C LYS A 180 -6.47 -15.72 39.85
N ALA A 181 -6.42 -16.13 38.58
CA ALA A 181 -7.11 -15.42 37.50
C ALA A 181 -8.64 -15.43 37.70
N ILE A 182 -9.21 -16.59 38.07
CA ILE A 182 -10.64 -16.72 38.36
C ILE A 182 -11.05 -15.85 39.55
N LEU A 183 -10.26 -15.84 40.64
CA LEU A 183 -10.53 -14.99 41.80
C LEU A 183 -10.41 -13.50 41.44
N ASN A 184 -9.44 -13.12 40.62
CA ASN A 184 -9.28 -11.75 40.15
C ASN A 184 -10.47 -11.31 39.28
N VAL A 185 -10.90 -12.16 38.35
CA VAL A 185 -12.09 -11.91 37.51
C VAL A 185 -13.35 -11.84 38.36
N LYS A 186 -13.49 -12.72 39.35
CA LYS A 186 -14.62 -12.68 40.29
C LYS A 186 -14.61 -11.39 41.10
N ASN A 187 -13.44 -10.94 41.58
CA ASN A 187 -13.32 -9.68 42.31
C ASN A 187 -13.64 -8.47 41.42
N GLN A 188 -13.16 -8.45 40.17
CA GLN A 188 -13.51 -7.42 39.20
C GLN A 188 -15.02 -7.42 38.89
N LEU A 189 -15.65 -8.59 38.81
CA LEU A 189 -17.09 -8.71 38.61
C LEU A 189 -17.87 -8.20 39.84
N GLU A 190 -17.42 -8.52 41.04
CA GLU A 190 -18.00 -8.00 42.29
C GLU A 190 -17.82 -6.48 42.40
N GLU A 191 -16.66 -5.93 42.03
CA GLU A 191 -16.41 -4.48 41.95
C GLU A 191 -17.31 -3.81 40.92
N HIS A 192 -17.50 -4.42 39.74
CA HIS A 192 -18.40 -3.89 38.72
C HIS A 192 -19.86 -3.98 39.17
N LYS A 193 -20.27 -5.09 39.82
CA LYS A 193 -21.60 -5.24 40.40
C LYS A 193 -21.84 -4.23 41.51
N ALA A 194 -20.91 -4.07 42.44
CA ALA A 194 -20.97 -3.06 43.49
C ALA A 194 -21.01 -1.63 42.89
N SER A 195 -20.26 -1.36 41.82
CA SER A 195 -20.31 -0.07 41.12
C SER A 195 -21.65 0.15 40.43
N THR A 196 -22.25 -0.88 39.83
CA THR A 196 -23.60 -0.79 39.24
C THR A 196 -24.70 -0.69 40.30
N GLU A 197 -24.55 -1.37 41.44
CA GLU A 197 -25.47 -1.27 42.58
C GLU A 197 -25.33 0.07 43.31
N GLN A 198 -24.13 0.68 43.34
CA GLN A 198 -23.93 2.04 43.83
C GLN A 198 -24.48 3.10 42.86
N LEU A 199 -24.39 2.87 41.54
CA LEU A 199 -25.00 3.74 40.52
C LEU A 199 -26.54 3.63 40.51
N ASN A 200 -27.09 2.46 40.80
CA ASN A 200 -28.55 2.24 40.83
C ASN A 200 -29.16 2.40 42.23
N GLY A 201 -28.35 2.41 43.29
CA GLY A 201 -28.78 2.34 44.69
C GLY A 201 -28.61 3.63 45.50
N VAL A 202 -28.17 4.74 44.88
CA VAL A 202 -28.06 6.03 45.57
C VAL A 202 -29.02 7.04 44.93
N ASN A 203 -30.15 7.20 45.64
CA ASN A 203 -30.97 8.40 45.75
C ASN A 203 -31.75 8.90 44.51
N GLY A 204 -33.06 8.69 44.58
CA GLY A 204 -34.07 9.35 43.76
C GLY A 204 -34.32 10.82 44.09
N GLU A 205 -33.29 11.65 44.32
CA GLU A 205 -33.46 13.11 44.38
C GLU A 205 -32.29 13.81 43.67
N ALA A 206 -32.66 14.62 42.65
CA ALA A 206 -31.81 15.44 41.78
C ALA A 206 -30.96 14.69 40.74
N HIS A 207 -31.61 14.11 39.73
CA HIS A 207 -30.93 13.82 38.45
C HIS A 207 -30.55 15.15 37.79
N ASP A 208 -29.26 15.40 37.61
CA ASP A 208 -28.79 16.50 36.78
C ASP A 208 -29.18 16.17 35.32
N PRO A 209 -30.12 16.92 34.70
CA PRO A 209 -30.60 16.62 33.35
C PRO A 209 -29.46 16.64 32.33
N GLN A 210 -28.37 17.36 32.63
CA GLN A 210 -27.20 17.43 31.78
C GLN A 210 -26.32 16.18 31.86
N ALA A 211 -26.34 15.47 32.98
CA ALA A 211 -25.69 14.16 33.12
C ALA A 211 -26.47 13.08 32.37
N GLU A 212 -27.80 13.12 32.40
CA GLU A 212 -28.66 12.23 31.63
C GLU A 212 -28.49 12.44 30.13
N LEU A 213 -28.48 13.68 29.65
CA LEU A 213 -28.23 14.00 28.24
C LEU A 213 -26.84 13.52 27.78
N ARG A 214 -25.81 13.66 28.63
CA ARG A 214 -24.46 13.12 28.32
C ARG A 214 -24.43 11.60 28.32
N GLY A 215 -25.17 10.95 29.22
CA GLY A 215 -25.34 9.50 29.25
C GLY A 215 -26.03 8.99 27.99
N LEU A 216 -27.12 9.64 27.60
CA LEU A 216 -27.87 9.33 26.39
C LEU A 216 -27.03 9.57 25.13
N GLN A 217 -26.29 10.68 25.07
CA GLN A 217 -25.38 10.96 23.97
C GLN A 217 -24.24 9.93 23.88
N LYS A 218 -23.72 9.47 25.02
CA LYS A 218 -22.71 8.41 25.06
C LYS A 218 -23.28 7.07 24.61
N ALA A 219 -24.47 6.70 25.08
CA ALA A 219 -25.17 5.47 24.66
C ALA A 219 -25.52 5.52 23.16
N HIS A 220 -25.94 6.67 22.65
CA HIS A 220 -26.19 6.89 21.23
C HIS A 220 -24.90 6.71 20.40
N ASN A 221 -23.79 7.31 20.84
CA ASN A 221 -22.50 7.16 20.16
C ASN A 221 -22.00 5.72 20.20
N GLU A 222 -22.22 4.99 21.30
CA GLU A 222 -21.86 3.59 21.45
C GLU A 222 -22.71 2.69 20.55
N LEU A 223 -24.02 2.91 20.47
CA LEU A 223 -24.90 2.23 19.51
C LEU A 223 -24.54 2.54 18.07
N THR A 224 -24.17 3.79 17.77
CA THR A 224 -23.71 4.19 16.44
C THR A 224 -22.42 3.45 16.08
N ALA A 225 -21.42 3.44 16.97
CA ALA A 225 -20.18 2.70 16.77
C ALA A 225 -20.43 1.18 16.63
N TRP A 226 -21.36 0.63 17.42
CA TRP A 226 -21.75 -0.78 17.30
C TRP A 226 -22.40 -1.07 15.96
N MET A 227 -23.34 -0.23 15.51
CA MET A 227 -23.97 -0.36 14.19
C MET A 227 -22.95 -0.21 13.06
N GLU A 228 -22.06 0.76 13.13
CA GLU A 228 -20.97 0.93 12.17
C GLU A 228 -20.07 -0.31 12.13
N GLN A 229 -19.76 -0.91 13.28
CA GLN A 229 -18.99 -2.13 13.34
C GLN A 229 -19.75 -3.34 12.77
N GLN A 230 -21.05 -3.47 13.03
CA GLN A 230 -21.89 -4.50 12.40
C GLN A 230 -21.99 -4.30 10.88
N LEU A 231 -22.15 -3.05 10.41
CA LEU A 231 -22.17 -2.71 8.99
C LEU A 231 -20.81 -2.96 8.32
N ALA A 232 -19.70 -2.71 9.01
CA ALA A 232 -18.36 -3.06 8.54
C ALA A 232 -18.21 -4.58 8.39
N LEU A 233 -18.67 -5.37 9.37
CA LEU A 233 -18.69 -6.84 9.31
C LEU A 233 -19.55 -7.36 8.14
N ILE A 234 -20.72 -6.76 7.89
CA ILE A 234 -21.59 -7.12 6.77
C ILE A 234 -20.96 -6.73 5.42
N SER A 235 -20.32 -5.55 5.34
CA SER A 235 -19.59 -5.12 4.16
C SER A 235 -18.40 -6.04 3.83
N ASP A 236 -17.72 -6.55 4.86
CA ASP A 236 -16.59 -7.49 4.68
C ASP A 236 -17.08 -8.87 4.21
N VAL A 237 -18.25 -9.32 4.70
CA VAL A 237 -18.91 -10.57 4.25
C VAL A 237 -19.46 -10.45 2.82
N GLY A 238 -19.92 -9.26 2.41
CA GLY A 238 -20.34 -8.98 1.03
C GLY A 238 -19.19 -9.03 0.01
N ALA A 239 -17.98 -8.66 0.41
CA ALA A 239 -16.79 -8.73 -0.45
C ALA A 239 -16.18 -10.14 -0.53
N ALA A 240 -16.42 -11.00 0.47
CA ALA A 240 -15.89 -12.36 0.50
C ALA A 240 -16.76 -13.41 -0.24
N LYS A 241 -18.03 -13.10 -0.56
CA LYS A 241 -18.99 -14.10 -1.08
C LYS A 241 -19.07 -14.20 -2.61
N ASP A 242 -18.40 -13.32 -3.37
CA ASP A 242 -18.40 -13.36 -4.85
C ASP A 242 -17.34 -14.29 -5.46
N ARG A 243 -16.74 -15.20 -4.68
CA ARG A 243 -15.69 -16.13 -5.17
C ARG A 243 -15.89 -17.61 -4.91
N SER A 244 -17.04 -18.06 -4.42
CA SER A 244 -17.29 -19.51 -4.32
C SER A 244 -18.75 -19.91 -4.50
N ASP A 245 -18.94 -20.77 -5.49
CA ASP A 245 -19.96 -21.80 -5.62
C ASP A 245 -21.36 -21.45 -6.12
N ALA A 246 -21.54 -21.86 -7.38
CA ALA A 246 -22.80 -22.34 -7.91
C ALA A 246 -23.38 -23.49 -7.05
N SER A 247 -24.72 -23.60 -7.10
CA SER A 247 -25.56 -24.69 -6.59
C SER A 247 -25.90 -24.65 -5.09
N SER A 248 -27.05 -24.06 -4.75
CA SER A 248 -28.17 -24.85 -4.22
C SER A 248 -29.46 -24.03 -4.14
N THR A 249 -30.56 -24.71 -4.41
CA THR A 249 -31.91 -24.21 -4.63
C THR A 249 -32.69 -23.92 -3.34
N LYS A 250 -33.58 -22.91 -3.44
CA LYS A 250 -34.86 -22.70 -2.72
C LYS A 250 -34.80 -22.40 -1.21
N SER A 251 -35.27 -21.21 -0.83
CA SER A 251 -36.61 -21.04 -0.26
C SER A 251 -36.86 -19.58 0.18
N GLY A 252 -37.87 -18.95 -0.46
CA GLY A 252 -38.78 -17.95 0.10
C GLY A 252 -38.25 -16.72 0.82
N GLN A 253 -38.26 -15.57 0.13
CA GLN A 253 -39.19 -14.46 0.42
C GLN A 253 -38.90 -13.31 -0.57
N ASN A 254 -39.76 -13.20 -1.58
CA ASN A 254 -40.00 -11.92 -2.23
C ASN A 254 -40.77 -11.06 -1.22
N GLY A 255 -40.19 -9.92 -0.84
CA GLY A 255 -40.91 -8.90 -0.09
C GLY A 255 -40.01 -8.00 0.75
N ASP A 256 -39.02 -7.34 0.15
CA ASP A 256 -38.53 -6.04 0.67
C ASP A 256 -37.60 -5.31 -0.31
N SER A 257 -38.04 -5.12 -1.57
CA SER A 257 -37.26 -4.34 -2.55
C SER A 257 -38.15 -3.44 -3.40
N ALA A 258 -39.16 -2.89 -2.75
CA ALA A 258 -39.81 -1.67 -3.18
C ALA A 258 -39.85 -0.78 -1.95
N HIS A 259 -38.75 -0.06 -1.65
CA HIS A 259 -38.89 1.15 -0.85
C HIS A 259 -40.03 1.94 -1.49
N ASP A 260 -41.08 2.14 -0.71
CA ASP A 260 -42.33 2.71 -1.20
C ASP A 260 -41.97 4.04 -1.87
N MET A 261 -42.38 4.28 -3.12
CA MET A 261 -41.98 5.51 -3.84
C MET A 261 -42.31 6.76 -3.02
N MET A 262 -43.36 6.68 -2.21
CA MET A 262 -43.76 7.71 -1.23
C MET A 262 -42.71 7.97 -0.16
N GLU A 263 -41.98 6.95 0.30
CA GLU A 263 -40.88 7.10 1.25
C GLU A 263 -39.71 7.86 0.62
N ILE A 264 -39.35 7.53 -0.62
CA ILE A 264 -38.29 8.21 -1.37
C ILE A 264 -38.66 9.67 -1.64
N GLU A 265 -39.90 9.93 -2.03
CA GLU A 265 -40.43 11.30 -2.20
C GLU A 265 -40.38 12.08 -0.89
N SER A 266 -40.78 11.47 0.24
CA SER A 266 -40.75 12.13 1.55
C SER A 266 -39.32 12.45 2.02
N LEU A 267 -38.35 11.56 1.76
CA LEU A 267 -36.95 11.78 2.06
C LEU A 267 -36.36 12.89 1.19
N TYR A 268 -36.79 12.96 -0.07
CA TYR A 268 -36.36 14.01 -0.98
C TYR A 268 -36.93 15.38 -0.60
N GLU A 269 -38.19 15.46 -0.18
CA GLU A 269 -38.78 16.68 0.37
C GLU A 269 -38.07 17.13 1.66
N LEU A 270 -37.75 16.19 2.55
CA LEU A 270 -37.00 16.48 3.77
C LEU A 270 -35.60 17.03 3.45
N TYR A 271 -34.93 16.45 2.46
CA TYR A 271 -33.63 16.92 1.96
C TYR A 271 -33.72 18.34 1.39
N LEU A 272 -34.73 18.64 0.56
CA LEU A 272 -34.95 19.97 0.02
C LEU A 272 -35.22 21.00 1.13
N GLY A 273 -36.02 20.65 2.13
CA GLY A 273 -36.29 21.50 3.29
C GLY A 273 -35.04 21.78 4.13
N ALA A 274 -34.20 20.76 4.37
CA ALA A 274 -32.93 20.94 5.07
C ALA A 274 -31.97 21.85 4.29
N ARG A 275 -31.93 21.70 2.96
CA ARG A 275 -31.09 22.52 2.07
C ARG A 275 -31.55 23.97 2.03
N GLN A 276 -32.86 24.22 2.01
CA GLN A 276 -33.41 25.58 2.11
C GLN A 276 -33.05 26.23 3.45
N ARG A 277 -33.20 25.52 4.58
CA ARG A 277 -32.80 26.04 5.89
C ARG A 277 -31.31 26.38 5.95
N LEU A 278 -30.45 25.54 5.37
CA LEU A 278 -29.02 25.81 5.31
C LEU A 278 -28.74 27.07 4.47
N LEU A 279 -29.39 27.20 3.32
CA LEU A 279 -29.29 28.41 2.49
C LEU A 279 -29.81 29.66 3.22
N ASP A 280 -30.88 29.55 4.00
CA ASP A 280 -31.39 30.68 4.80
C ASP A 280 -30.42 31.10 5.90
N VAL A 281 -29.77 30.14 6.56
CA VAL A 281 -28.72 30.41 7.57
C VAL A 281 -27.49 31.03 6.94
N VAL A 282 -27.13 30.63 5.72
CA VAL A 282 -26.01 31.21 4.97
C VAL A 282 -26.36 32.60 4.42
N ALA A 283 -27.61 32.81 3.99
CA ALA A 283 -28.10 34.09 3.48
C ALA A 283 -28.31 35.12 4.61
N HIS A 284 -28.67 34.66 5.80
CA HIS A 284 -28.87 35.48 7.00
C HIS A 284 -27.95 34.96 8.12
N PRO A 285 -26.63 35.16 8.01
CA PRO A 285 -25.71 34.76 9.07
C PRO A 285 -26.11 35.50 10.35
N PRO A 286 -26.27 34.80 11.49
CA PRO A 286 -26.62 35.46 12.74
C PRO A 286 -25.54 36.50 13.07
N SER A 287 -25.97 37.76 13.14
CA SER A 287 -25.10 38.90 13.46
C SER A 287 -24.33 38.57 14.74
N SER A 288 -23.00 38.48 14.61
CA SER A 288 -22.10 38.19 15.71
C SER A 288 -22.30 39.24 16.80
N VAL A 289 -22.81 38.81 17.95
CA VAL A 289 -22.81 39.61 19.17
C VAL A 289 -21.36 39.95 19.51
N SER A 290 -21.01 41.22 19.32
CA SER A 290 -19.75 41.81 19.76
C SER A 290 -19.56 41.57 21.27
N PRO A 291 -18.37 41.16 21.74
CA PRO A 291 -18.06 41.18 23.16
C PRO A 291 -18.02 42.63 23.68
N PRO A 292 -18.46 42.91 24.92
CA PRO A 292 -18.34 44.22 25.52
C PRO A 292 -16.97 44.36 26.21
N SER A 293 -16.13 45.30 25.78
CA SER A 293 -15.18 45.98 26.67
C SER A 293 -14.52 47.16 25.96
N SER A 294 -15.02 48.35 26.25
CA SER A 294 -14.24 49.58 26.13
C SER A 294 -13.35 49.74 27.38
N PRO A 295 -12.10 50.19 27.26
CA PRO A 295 -11.46 51.01 28.27
C PRO A 295 -11.68 52.50 27.93
N PRO A 296 -11.78 53.39 28.94
CA PRO A 296 -12.08 54.80 28.71
C PRO A 296 -10.88 55.54 28.12
N ASP A 297 -11.18 56.44 27.18
CA ASP A 297 -10.32 57.52 26.74
C ASP A 297 -9.91 58.40 27.93
N PHE A 298 -8.62 58.47 28.24
CA PHE A 298 -8.05 59.60 28.95
C PHE A 298 -7.34 60.52 27.96
N ALA A 299 -8.03 61.61 27.65
CA ALA A 299 -7.51 62.73 26.91
C ALA A 299 -6.30 63.35 27.63
N ARG A 300 -5.28 63.71 26.84
CA ARG A 300 -4.21 64.64 27.20
C ARG A 300 -4.78 66.00 27.60
N ARG A 301 -4.24 66.62 28.66
CA ARG A 301 -3.53 67.93 28.65
C ARG A 301 -3.28 68.48 30.07
N GLY A 302 -2.04 68.90 30.35
CA GLY A 302 -1.76 70.08 31.18
C GLY A 302 -0.89 69.93 32.44
N SER A 303 0.41 70.19 32.26
CA SER A 303 1.34 70.94 33.14
C SER A 303 1.72 70.44 34.55
N ASP A 304 3.00 70.06 34.63
CA ASP A 304 4.02 70.50 35.61
C ASP A 304 3.81 70.22 37.12
N SER A 305 4.48 69.17 37.63
CA SER A 305 5.41 69.27 38.77
C SER A 305 6.02 67.90 39.14
N GLY A 306 7.36 67.90 39.26
CA GLY A 306 8.20 67.05 40.13
C GLY A 306 8.06 65.51 40.13
N LEU A 307 9.07 64.84 39.54
CA LEU A 307 9.82 63.63 39.96
C LEU A 307 9.11 62.46 40.73
N PRO A 308 9.59 61.19 40.68
CA PRO A 308 10.70 60.64 39.90
C PRO A 308 10.28 59.50 38.97
N GLU A 309 11.19 59.24 38.04
CA GLU A 309 11.22 58.21 37.02
C GLU A 309 11.22 56.79 37.63
N THR A 310 10.06 56.15 37.74
CA THR A 310 10.02 54.68 37.78
C THR A 310 10.07 54.19 36.33
N ARG A 311 11.27 53.87 35.88
CA ARG A 311 11.48 53.04 34.70
C ARG A 311 10.89 51.66 35.00
N SER A 312 9.56 51.51 34.91
CA SER A 312 8.93 50.20 34.88
C SER A 312 9.48 49.52 33.64
N THR A 313 10.34 48.55 33.90
CA THR A 313 11.07 47.83 32.89
C THR A 313 10.05 47.12 32.01
N THR A 314 10.19 47.23 30.69
CA THR A 314 9.36 46.54 29.67
C THR A 314 9.23 45.03 29.90
N SER A 315 10.06 44.45 30.76
CA SER A 315 9.95 43.09 31.28
C SER A 315 8.71 42.84 32.16
N GLU A 316 8.28 43.80 32.98
CA GLU A 316 7.12 43.64 33.89
C GLU A 316 5.79 43.58 33.12
N THR A 317 5.71 44.30 32.00
CA THR A 317 4.51 44.30 31.14
C THR A 317 4.40 43.05 30.25
N LEU A 318 5.49 42.33 30.01
CA LEU A 318 5.51 41.12 29.18
C LEU A 318 5.20 39.83 29.96
N LEU A 319 5.45 39.80 31.28
CA LEU A 319 5.22 38.62 32.14
C LEU A 319 3.85 37.94 31.97
N PRO A 320 2.70 38.65 31.93
CA PRO A 320 1.41 37.99 31.77
C PRO A 320 1.22 37.32 30.39
N PHE A 321 1.95 37.77 29.36
CA PHE A 321 1.86 37.23 28.00
C PHE A 321 2.84 36.08 27.73
N ILE A 322 3.80 35.81 28.64
CA ILE A 322 4.75 34.68 28.44
C ILE A 322 4.01 33.34 28.46
N ALA A 323 3.00 33.18 29.32
CA ALA A 323 2.20 31.96 29.38
C ALA A 323 1.43 31.72 28.07
N THR A 324 0.86 32.78 27.48
CA THR A 324 0.12 32.67 26.22
C THR A 324 1.05 32.42 25.04
N LEU A 325 2.22 33.09 24.99
CA LEU A 325 3.23 32.88 23.94
C LEU A 325 3.84 31.48 24.02
N THR A 326 4.09 30.95 25.21
CA THR A 326 4.62 29.59 25.38
C THR A 326 3.58 28.54 25.02
N ALA A 327 2.30 28.75 25.37
CA ALA A 327 1.20 27.90 24.92
C ALA A 327 1.04 27.92 23.39
N ALA A 328 1.10 29.10 22.76
CA ALA A 328 1.03 29.24 21.30
C ALA A 328 2.20 28.51 20.61
N LYS A 329 3.42 28.64 21.14
CA LYS A 329 4.59 27.91 20.64
C LYS A 329 4.42 26.39 20.79
N GLN A 330 3.87 25.92 21.91
CA GLN A 330 3.59 24.48 22.09
C GLN A 330 2.56 23.98 21.09
N GLN A 331 1.50 24.75 20.84
CA GLN A 331 0.48 24.42 19.83
C GLN A 331 1.09 24.37 18.42
N GLU A 332 1.96 25.31 18.06
CA GLU A 332 2.69 25.30 16.78
C GLU A 332 3.52 24.02 16.64
N GLN A 333 4.27 23.64 17.68
CA GLN A 333 5.06 22.41 17.69
C GLN A 333 4.20 21.16 17.54
N GLN A 334 3.04 21.11 18.21
CA GLN A 334 2.10 20.01 18.09
C GLN A 334 1.51 19.91 16.68
N LEU A 335 1.13 21.04 16.07
CA LEU A 335 0.64 21.08 14.69
C LEU A 335 1.72 20.64 13.69
N LEU A 336 2.97 21.07 13.88
CA LEU A 336 4.09 20.62 13.04
C LEU A 336 4.33 19.11 13.19
N GLN A 337 4.24 18.56 14.40
CA GLN A 337 4.35 17.14 14.63
C GLN A 337 3.20 16.37 13.97
N GLN A 338 1.96 16.85 14.12
CA GLN A 338 0.79 16.22 13.53
C GLN A 338 0.85 16.25 11.99
N THR A 339 1.24 17.38 11.40
CA THR A 339 1.37 17.51 9.94
C THR A 339 2.50 16.65 9.38
N ALA A 340 3.62 16.52 10.09
CA ALA A 340 4.70 15.60 9.71
C ALA A 340 4.25 14.14 9.81
N TYR A 341 3.50 13.79 10.86
CA TYR A 341 2.95 12.45 11.05
C TYR A 341 1.95 12.10 9.94
N THR A 342 0.99 12.97 9.63
CA THR A 342 -0.01 12.71 8.58
C THR A 342 0.64 12.60 7.21
N ARG A 343 1.61 13.46 6.87
CA ARG A 343 2.38 13.33 5.62
C ARG A 343 3.10 11.99 5.50
N ARG A 344 3.67 11.50 6.60
CA ARG A 344 4.31 10.18 6.63
C ARG A 344 3.30 9.05 6.44
N GLN A 345 2.12 9.15 7.06
CA GLN A 345 1.05 8.18 6.86
C GLN A 345 0.54 8.18 5.42
N PHE A 346 0.32 9.36 4.83
CA PHE A 346 -0.06 9.47 3.41
C PHE A 346 1.00 8.88 2.47
N ALA A 347 2.28 9.20 2.67
CA ALA A 347 3.35 8.63 1.85
C ALA A 347 3.46 7.09 2.01
N SER A 348 3.19 6.57 3.21
CA SER A 348 3.17 5.12 3.45
C SER A 348 1.99 4.45 2.76
N ALA A 349 0.80 5.04 2.85
CA ALA A 349 -0.40 4.54 2.18
C ALA A 349 -0.23 4.58 0.65
N GLU A 350 0.27 5.70 0.11
CA GLU A 350 0.53 5.84 -1.32
C GLU A 350 1.55 4.80 -1.82
N ALA A 351 2.61 4.53 -1.06
CA ALA A 351 3.58 3.50 -1.41
C ALA A 351 2.95 2.09 -1.39
N GLN A 352 2.05 1.81 -0.46
CA GLN A 352 1.30 0.55 -0.41
C GLN A 352 0.36 0.41 -1.60
N ASP A 353 -0.39 1.47 -1.93
CA ASP A 353 -1.30 1.49 -3.08
C ASP A 353 -0.55 1.30 -4.40
N GLN A 354 0.59 1.96 -4.56
CA GLN A 354 1.44 1.78 -5.74
C GLN A 354 1.96 0.35 -5.85
N ALA A 355 2.35 -0.28 -4.74
CA ALA A 355 2.80 -1.67 -4.72
C ALA A 355 1.66 -2.66 -5.05
N LEU A 356 0.44 -2.38 -4.57
CA LEU A 356 -0.74 -3.16 -4.92
C LEU A 356 -1.10 -3.00 -6.40
N LEU A 357 -1.08 -1.77 -6.92
CA LEU A 357 -1.32 -1.50 -8.33
C LEU A 357 -0.27 -2.16 -9.23
N SER A 358 1.01 -2.15 -8.85
CA SER A 358 2.06 -2.86 -9.59
C SER A 358 1.82 -4.37 -9.61
N ARG A 359 1.46 -4.94 -8.45
CA ARG A 359 1.14 -6.37 -8.35
C ARG A 359 -0.08 -6.74 -9.20
N LEU A 360 -1.15 -5.94 -9.14
CA LEU A 360 -2.34 -6.15 -9.96
C LEU A 360 -2.02 -6.02 -11.45
N ALA A 361 -1.12 -5.11 -11.84
CA ALA A 361 -0.72 -4.95 -13.24
C ALA A 361 0.10 -6.14 -13.73
N ASP A 362 0.95 -6.72 -12.88
CA ASP A 362 1.70 -7.93 -13.17
C ASP A 362 0.76 -9.14 -13.35
N GLU A 363 -0.23 -9.28 -12.47
CA GLU A 363 -1.25 -10.34 -12.49
C GLU A 363 -2.28 -10.15 -13.63
N SER A 364 -2.53 -8.91 -14.06
CA SER A 364 -3.54 -8.60 -15.07
C SER A 364 -3.06 -8.88 -16.49
N HIS A 365 -3.73 -9.81 -17.16
CA HIS A 365 -3.56 -10.06 -18.59
C HIS A 365 -4.17 -8.97 -19.49
N LEU A 366 -4.90 -8.00 -18.93
CA LEU A 366 -5.48 -6.87 -19.67
C LEU A 366 -4.45 -5.78 -19.95
N MET A 367 -3.42 -5.66 -19.13
CA MET A 367 -2.36 -4.67 -19.32
C MET A 367 -1.35 -5.14 -20.36
N GLN A 368 -1.21 -4.36 -21.43
CA GLN A 368 -0.19 -4.61 -22.45
C GLN A 368 1.21 -4.54 -21.83
N HIS A 369 2.10 -5.41 -22.27
CA HIS A 369 3.47 -5.54 -21.75
C HIS A 369 4.28 -4.24 -21.85
N ASP A 370 3.92 -3.36 -22.78
CA ASP A 370 4.59 -2.08 -23.00
C ASP A 370 4.24 -1.05 -21.92
N LEU A 371 3.02 -1.13 -21.37
CA LEU A 371 2.54 -0.30 -20.24
C LEU A 371 3.10 -0.79 -18.89
N ARG A 372 3.65 -2.01 -18.82
CA ARG A 372 4.28 -2.57 -17.62
C ARG A 372 5.70 -2.05 -17.35
N ARG A 373 6.25 -1.18 -18.22
CA ARG A 373 7.64 -0.70 -18.11
C ARG A 373 7.84 0.41 -17.06
N GLY A 374 6.81 0.77 -16.30
CA GLY A 374 6.84 1.74 -15.21
C GLY A 374 5.82 1.44 -14.10
N ALA A 375 5.81 2.25 -13.04
CA ALA A 375 4.79 2.16 -11.99
C ALA A 375 3.41 2.43 -12.61
N PRO A 376 2.49 1.44 -12.64
CA PRO A 376 1.24 1.57 -13.36
C PRO A 376 0.37 2.63 -12.69
N ARG A 377 -0.07 3.60 -13.48
CA ARG A 377 -0.98 4.66 -13.03
C ARG A 377 -2.41 4.29 -13.37
N GLY A 378 -3.37 4.85 -12.64
CA GLY A 378 -4.80 4.63 -12.94
C GLY A 378 -5.20 4.96 -14.38
N ARG A 379 -4.47 5.89 -15.03
CA ARG A 379 -4.67 6.22 -16.44
C ARG A 379 -4.35 5.06 -17.38
N ASP A 380 -3.31 4.29 -17.08
CA ASP A 380 -2.87 3.16 -17.89
C ASP A 380 -3.92 2.04 -17.83
N TRP A 381 -4.58 1.89 -16.67
CA TRP A 381 -5.70 0.95 -16.49
C TRP A 381 -6.94 1.38 -17.27
N ALA A 382 -7.25 2.67 -17.29
CA ALA A 382 -8.36 3.18 -18.08
C ALA A 382 -8.13 2.95 -19.59
N GLU A 383 -6.90 3.15 -20.08
CA GLU A 383 -6.55 2.91 -21.47
C GLU A 383 -6.57 1.42 -21.83
N ALA A 384 -6.02 0.56 -20.98
CA ALA A 384 -6.08 -0.90 -21.15
C ALA A 384 -7.53 -1.40 -21.18
N ALA A 385 -8.39 -0.90 -20.28
CA ALA A 385 -9.81 -1.24 -20.25
C ALA A 385 -10.54 -0.77 -21.52
N ALA A 386 -10.25 0.44 -22.00
CA ALA A 386 -10.82 0.95 -23.25
C ALA A 386 -10.39 0.11 -24.46
N SER A 387 -9.11 -0.26 -24.54
CA SER A 387 -8.55 -1.14 -25.58
C SER A 387 -9.22 -2.52 -25.56
N ALA A 388 -9.34 -3.13 -24.39
CA ALA A 388 -10.01 -4.43 -24.24
C ALA A 388 -11.52 -4.34 -24.59
N GLY A 389 -12.18 -3.25 -24.23
CA GLY A 389 -13.56 -2.97 -24.63
C GLY A 389 -13.73 -2.85 -26.15
N ALA A 390 -12.82 -2.13 -26.81
CA ALA A 390 -12.82 -2.04 -28.27
C ALA A 390 -12.59 -3.41 -28.93
N ALA A 391 -11.62 -4.19 -28.45
CA ALA A 391 -11.34 -5.53 -28.99
C ALA A 391 -12.52 -6.50 -28.83
N THR A 392 -13.19 -6.49 -27.67
CA THR A 392 -14.36 -7.35 -27.42
C THR A 392 -15.55 -6.96 -28.27
N THR A 393 -15.84 -5.65 -28.42
CA THR A 393 -16.92 -5.20 -29.31
C THR A 393 -16.65 -5.54 -30.77
N GLU A 394 -15.41 -5.48 -31.23
CA GLU A 394 -15.05 -5.91 -32.59
C GLU A 394 -15.27 -7.41 -32.80
N GLU A 395 -14.83 -8.25 -31.85
CA GLU A 395 -15.01 -9.71 -31.91
C GLU A 395 -16.50 -10.10 -31.86
N VAL A 396 -17.28 -9.45 -31.01
CA VAL A 396 -18.75 -9.64 -30.96
C VAL A 396 -19.39 -9.25 -32.28
N ASN A 397 -19.00 -8.11 -32.87
CA ASN A 397 -19.51 -7.67 -34.17
C ASN A 397 -19.14 -8.63 -35.30
N LYS A 398 -17.92 -9.18 -35.29
CA LYS A 398 -17.51 -10.22 -36.26
C LYS A 398 -18.39 -11.47 -36.13
N ARG A 399 -18.60 -11.96 -34.91
CA ARG A 399 -19.47 -13.12 -34.64
C ARG A 399 -20.92 -12.86 -35.01
N LEU A 400 -21.42 -11.66 -34.76
CA LEU A 400 -22.77 -11.25 -35.14
C LEU A 400 -22.94 -11.29 -36.67
N ARG A 401 -21.97 -10.75 -37.41
CA ARG A 401 -21.96 -10.78 -38.88
C ARG A 401 -21.90 -12.20 -39.42
N SER A 402 -21.02 -13.05 -38.89
CA SER A 402 -20.98 -14.47 -39.30
C SER A 402 -22.29 -15.20 -38.99
N GLY A 403 -22.93 -14.86 -37.86
CA GLY A 403 -24.25 -15.37 -37.50
C GLY A 403 -25.34 -14.94 -38.48
N HIS A 404 -25.34 -13.66 -38.90
CA HIS A 404 -26.28 -13.17 -39.91
C HIS A 404 -26.10 -13.89 -41.24
N VAL A 405 -24.86 -14.07 -41.71
CA VAL A 405 -24.57 -14.83 -42.93
C VAL A 405 -25.04 -16.28 -42.83
N ALA A 406 -24.85 -16.93 -41.67
CA ALA A 406 -25.32 -18.29 -41.43
C ALA A 406 -26.86 -18.37 -41.43
N VAL A 407 -27.54 -17.40 -40.80
CA VAL A 407 -29.01 -17.31 -40.79
C VAL A 407 -29.57 -17.06 -42.18
N ASP A 408 -28.96 -16.16 -42.96
CA ASP A 408 -29.34 -15.91 -44.35
C ASP A 408 -29.13 -17.16 -45.23
N GLY A 409 -28.04 -17.89 -45.00
CA GLY A 409 -27.79 -19.19 -45.65
C GLY A 409 -28.86 -20.23 -45.31
N ALA A 410 -29.21 -20.35 -44.03
CA ALA A 410 -30.29 -21.24 -43.58
C ALA A 410 -31.65 -20.83 -44.17
N ALA A 411 -31.97 -19.54 -44.18
CA ALA A 411 -33.21 -19.02 -44.78
C ALA A 411 -33.28 -19.31 -46.29
N LYS A 412 -32.18 -19.19 -47.03
CA LYS A 412 -32.09 -19.58 -48.44
C LYS A 412 -32.31 -21.08 -48.63
N SER A 413 -31.69 -21.92 -47.80
CA SER A 413 -31.91 -23.38 -47.87
C SER A 413 -33.36 -23.76 -47.55
N LEU A 414 -34.01 -23.10 -46.59
CA LEU A 414 -35.42 -23.33 -46.27
C LEU A 414 -36.35 -22.89 -47.40
N ARG A 415 -36.05 -21.77 -48.08
CA ARG A 415 -36.79 -21.38 -49.29
C ARG A 415 -36.61 -22.41 -50.40
N ALA A 416 -35.38 -22.86 -50.65
CA ALA A 416 -35.11 -23.90 -51.65
C ALA A 416 -35.86 -25.20 -51.35
N ILE A 417 -35.99 -25.61 -50.08
CA ILE A 417 -36.80 -26.78 -49.68
C ILE A 417 -38.31 -26.53 -49.89
N LYS A 418 -38.80 -25.30 -49.68
CA LYS A 418 -40.22 -24.95 -49.91
C LYS A 418 -40.56 -24.80 -51.39
N ASP A 419 -39.61 -24.36 -52.20
CA ASP A 419 -39.74 -24.17 -53.64
C ASP A 419 -39.46 -25.48 -54.41
N MET A 420 -38.97 -26.52 -53.73
CA MET A 420 -38.98 -27.88 -54.29
C MET A 420 -40.44 -28.27 -54.54
N PRO A 421 -40.81 -28.60 -55.78
CA PRO A 421 -42.18 -28.99 -56.08
C PRO A 421 -42.51 -30.25 -55.28
N ASN A 422 -43.70 -30.28 -54.65
CA ASN A 422 -44.22 -31.42 -53.88
C ASN A 422 -44.50 -32.66 -54.74
N SER A 423 -43.93 -32.76 -55.94
CA SER A 423 -44.39 -33.68 -56.95
C SER A 423 -43.37 -34.78 -57.20
N PHE A 424 -43.45 -35.80 -56.34
CA PHE A 424 -43.23 -37.16 -56.83
C PHE A 424 -44.34 -37.55 -57.83
N ASP A 425 -45.50 -36.87 -57.80
CA ASP A 425 -46.64 -37.11 -58.69
C ASP A 425 -46.55 -36.44 -60.09
N ASP A 426 -45.68 -35.44 -60.32
CA ASP A 426 -45.50 -34.81 -61.66
C ASP A 426 -44.32 -35.42 -62.45
N LEU A 427 -43.51 -36.27 -61.82
CA LEU A 427 -42.36 -36.95 -62.46
C LEU A 427 -42.70 -38.37 -62.96
N VAL A 428 -43.93 -38.85 -62.71
CA VAL A 428 -44.42 -40.19 -63.12
C VAL A 428 -45.65 -40.10 -64.06
N GLY A 429 -45.99 -38.90 -64.53
CA GLY A 429 -47.04 -38.67 -65.55
C GLY A 429 -46.58 -38.97 -66.96
#